data_AF-A0A4Y2H3I9-F1
#
_entry.id   AF-A0A4Y2H3I9-F1
#
_cell.length_a   1.000
_cell.length_b   1.000
_cell.length_c   1.000
_cell.angle_alpha   90.00
_cell.angle_beta   90.00
_cell.angle_gamma   90.00
#
_symmetry.space_group_name_H-M   'P 1'
#
loop_
_entity.id
_entity.type
_entity.pdbx_description
1 polymer ?
#
loop_
_entity_poly.entity_id
_entity_poly.type
_entity_poly.pdbx_seq_one_letter_code
_entity_poly.pdbx_strand_id
1 'polypeptide(L)'
;MLNPHLVPLIYRNKKILELKCRNNITTGEARRIFQQNKAKYSETVKTMPAVTNIEDTINAKFETLLQAINDRFERQMAIFADMLQKSMDCICQNFCKIITQCVDPGSSPVRKKKLFSNLRQMSNSISSWDAGGSQDTEDMPQC
;
A
#
# COMPACT_ATOMS: atom_id res chain seq x y z
N MET A 1 56.29 -41.96 44.95
CA MET A 1 56.39 -42.78 43.72
C MET A 1 54.99 -42.88 43.12
N LEU A 2 54.81 -42.60 41.82
CA LEU A 2 53.49 -42.78 41.17
C LEU A 2 53.16 -44.29 41.10
N ASN A 3 51.91 -44.64 41.39
CA ASN A 3 51.44 -46.03 41.32
C ASN A 3 51.62 -46.60 39.89
N PRO A 4 52.32 -47.73 39.70
CA PRO A 4 52.61 -48.33 38.39
C PRO A 4 51.36 -48.62 37.55
N HIS A 5 50.21 -48.90 38.18
CA HIS A 5 48.94 -49.18 37.49
C HIS A 5 48.24 -47.92 36.96
N LEU A 6 48.58 -46.74 37.47
CA LEU A 6 47.98 -45.47 37.04
C LEU A 6 48.65 -44.89 35.77
N VAL A 7 49.91 -45.25 35.51
CA VAL A 7 50.67 -44.75 34.36
C VAL A 7 50.05 -45.15 33.01
N PRO A 8 49.64 -46.41 32.77
CA PRO A 8 48.98 -46.81 31.53
C PRO A 8 47.62 -46.13 31.32
N LEU A 9 46.88 -45.91 32.42
CA LEU A 9 45.56 -45.29 32.39
C LEU A 9 45.65 -43.82 31.96
N ILE A 10 46.63 -43.08 32.51
CA ILE A 10 46.88 -41.68 32.18
C ILE A 10 47.31 -41.54 30.70
N TYR A 11 48.19 -42.42 30.22
CA TYR A 11 48.61 -42.42 28.82
C TYR A 11 47.44 -42.67 27.86
N ARG A 12 46.58 -43.64 28.17
CA ARG A 12 45.38 -43.95 27.39
C ARG A 12 44.41 -42.76 27.34
N ASN A 13 44.13 -42.16 28.49
CA ASN A 13 43.23 -41.01 28.59
C ASN A 13 43.75 -39.79 27.83
N LYS A 14 45.07 -39.54 27.87
CA LYS A 14 45.70 -38.49 27.07
C LYS A 14 45.49 -38.71 25.57
N LYS A 15 45.66 -39.93 25.07
CA LYS A 15 45.42 -40.26 23.66
C LYS A 15 43.96 -40.10 23.25
N ILE A 16 43.02 -40.46 24.11
CA ILE A 16 41.58 -40.27 23.86
C ILE A 16 41.25 -38.77 23.79
N LEU A 17 41.81 -37.95 24.68
CA LEU A 17 41.59 -36.50 24.69
C LEU A 17 42.18 -35.83 23.43
N GLU A 18 43.39 -36.22 23.02
CA GLU A 18 44.01 -35.77 21.76
C GLU A 18 43.12 -36.09 20.55
N LEU A 19 42.58 -37.31 20.49
CA LEU A 19 41.69 -37.73 19.42
C LEU A 19 40.37 -36.95 19.43
N LYS A 20 39.75 -36.76 20.60
CA LYS A 20 38.51 -35.97 20.73
C LYS A 20 38.72 -34.51 20.31
N CYS A 21 39.84 -33.89 20.69
CA CYS A 21 40.18 -32.54 20.23
C CYS A 21 40.30 -32.47 18.71
N ARG A 22 41.07 -33.39 18.09
CA ARG A 22 41.22 -33.44 16.63
C ARG A 22 39.88 -33.61 15.93
N ASN A 23 39.05 -34.56 16.37
CA ASN A 23 37.74 -34.80 15.76
C ASN A 23 36.80 -33.59 15.87
N ASN A 24 36.81 -32.90 17.02
CA ASN A 24 35.97 -31.71 17.20
C ASN A 24 36.42 -30.56 16.28
N ILE A 25 37.73 -30.36 16.09
CA ILE A 25 38.28 -29.36 15.16
C ILE A 25 37.85 -29.70 13.72
N THR A 26 38.09 -30.95 13.28
CA THR A 26 37.72 -31.39 11.92
C THR A 26 36.21 -31.28 11.67
N THR A 27 35.39 -31.67 12.66
CA THR A 27 33.92 -31.54 12.57
C THR A 27 33.48 -30.08 12.56
N GLY A 28 34.15 -29.22 13.35
CA GLY A 28 33.91 -27.79 13.39
C GLY A 28 34.25 -27.10 12.07
N GLU A 29 35.34 -27.50 11.41
CA GLU A 29 35.71 -27.03 10.07
C GLU A 29 34.71 -27.47 9.00
N ALA A 30 34.35 -28.76 8.98
CA ALA A 30 33.33 -29.27 8.06
C ALA A 30 32.01 -28.51 8.21
N ARG A 31 31.58 -28.24 9.45
CA ARG A 31 30.38 -27.44 9.73
C ARG A 31 30.53 -26.00 9.21
N ARG A 32 31.67 -25.34 9.45
CA ARG A 32 31.93 -23.98 8.95
C ARG A 32 31.84 -23.92 7.43
N ILE A 33 32.51 -24.84 6.74
CA ILE A 33 32.52 -24.91 5.28
C ILE A 33 31.09 -25.13 4.75
N PHE A 34 30.35 -26.06 5.35
CA PHE A 34 28.97 -26.33 4.95
C PHE A 34 28.08 -25.08 5.10
N GLN A 35 28.18 -24.38 6.23
CA GLN A 35 27.38 -23.17 6.47
C GLN A 35 27.77 -22.02 5.53
N GLN A 36 29.07 -21.85 5.28
CA GLN A 36 29.57 -20.85 4.34
C GLN A 36 29.07 -21.13 2.92
N ASN A 37 29.09 -22.40 2.49
CA ASN A 37 28.59 -22.80 1.18
C ASN A 37 27.07 -22.59 1.05
N LYS A 38 26.30 -22.92 2.10
CA LYS A 38 24.86 -22.64 2.14
C LYS A 38 24.57 -21.14 1.97
N ALA A 39 25.30 -20.28 2.69
CA ALA A 39 25.13 -18.83 2.59
C ALA A 39 25.46 -18.32 1.18
N LYS A 40 26.62 -18.73 0.63
CA LYS A 40 27.03 -18.38 -0.74
C LYS A 40 26.01 -18.81 -1.78
N TYR A 41 25.48 -20.02 -1.66
CA TYR A 41 24.46 -20.52 -2.60
C TYR A 41 23.18 -19.69 -2.52
N SER A 42 22.69 -19.40 -1.31
CA SER A 42 21.50 -18.56 -1.13
C SER A 42 21.67 -17.16 -1.72
N GLU A 43 22.83 -16.55 -1.55
CA GLU A 43 23.13 -15.22 -2.09
C GLU A 43 23.24 -15.27 -3.61
N THR A 44 23.98 -16.24 -4.14
CA THR A 44 24.11 -16.46 -5.59
C THR A 44 22.74 -16.59 -6.25
N VAL A 45 21.86 -17.44 -5.70
CA VAL A 45 20.50 -17.65 -6.23
C VAL A 45 19.66 -16.37 -6.21
N LYS A 46 19.74 -15.56 -5.14
CA LYS A 46 19.03 -14.28 -5.09
C LYS A 46 19.54 -13.29 -6.15
N THR A 47 20.85 -13.27 -6.38
CA THR A 47 21.48 -12.40 -7.39
C THR A 47 21.42 -12.98 -8.81
N MET A 48 20.84 -14.17 -9.01
CA MET A 48 20.75 -14.74 -10.35
C MET A 48 19.89 -13.85 -11.25
N PRO A 49 20.36 -13.51 -12.47
CA PRO A 49 19.62 -12.68 -13.42
C PRO A 49 18.21 -13.19 -13.73
N ALA A 50 18.02 -14.52 -13.72
CA ALA A 50 16.70 -15.12 -13.92
C ALA A 50 15.73 -14.84 -12.77
N VAL A 51 16.21 -14.84 -11.52
CA VAL A 51 15.38 -14.60 -10.32
C VAL A 51 15.02 -13.12 -10.22
N THR A 52 16.00 -12.25 -10.41
CA THR A 52 15.79 -10.78 -10.45
C THR A 52 14.83 -10.38 -11.57
N ASN A 53 14.96 -10.95 -12.78
CA ASN A 53 14.01 -10.70 -13.88
C ASN A 53 12.58 -11.17 -13.53
N ILE A 54 12.42 -12.30 -12.84
CA ILE A 54 11.10 -12.73 -12.37
C ILE A 54 10.52 -11.74 -11.35
N GLU A 55 11.33 -11.28 -10.38
CA GLU A 55 10.91 -10.28 -9.39
C GLU A 55 10.48 -8.98 -10.07
N ASP A 56 11.29 -8.45 -10.97
CA ASP A 56 10.98 -7.24 -11.75
C ASP A 56 9.72 -7.42 -12.59
N THR A 57 9.56 -8.58 -13.23
CA THR A 57 8.37 -8.90 -14.04
C THR A 57 7.11 -8.97 -13.17
N ILE A 58 7.20 -9.57 -11.98
CA ILE A 58 6.08 -9.65 -11.04
C ILE A 58 5.71 -8.24 -10.58
N ASN A 59 6.69 -7.44 -10.16
CA ASN A 59 6.50 -6.06 -9.72
C ASN A 59 5.82 -5.23 -10.83
N ALA A 60 6.32 -5.29 -12.06
CA ALA A 60 5.72 -4.57 -13.19
C ALA A 60 4.26 -4.99 -13.45
N LYS A 61 3.93 -6.29 -13.32
CA LYS A 61 2.54 -6.78 -13.46
C LYS A 61 1.64 -6.29 -12.32
N PHE A 62 2.14 -6.25 -11.09
CA PHE A 62 1.41 -5.71 -9.95
C PHE A 62 1.12 -4.22 -10.11
N GLU A 63 2.13 -3.42 -10.46
CA GLU A 63 1.94 -1.98 -10.70
C GLU A 63 0.94 -1.71 -11.84
N THR A 64 1.05 -2.46 -12.94
CA THR A 64 0.09 -2.35 -14.05
C THR A 64 -1.34 -2.68 -13.61
N LEU A 65 -1.50 -3.71 -12.77
CA LEU A 65 -2.81 -4.11 -12.25
C LEU A 65 -3.38 -3.04 -11.31
N LEU A 66 -2.57 -2.50 -10.40
CA LEU A 66 -2.96 -1.43 -9.48
C LEU A 66 -3.41 -0.20 -10.26
N GLN A 67 -2.64 0.22 -11.26
CA GLN A 67 -3.00 1.34 -12.12
C GLN A 67 -4.33 1.09 -12.84
N ALA A 68 -4.52 -0.11 -13.42
CA ALA A 68 -5.76 -0.45 -14.12
C ALA A 68 -6.99 -0.45 -13.20
N ILE A 69 -6.83 -0.86 -11.94
CA ILE A 69 -7.87 -0.81 -10.92
C ILE A 69 -8.19 0.64 -10.57
N ASN A 70 -7.16 1.46 -10.33
CA ASN A 70 -7.33 2.87 -9.98
C ASN A 70 -8.05 3.64 -11.10
N ASP A 71 -7.59 3.49 -12.35
CA ASP A 71 -8.23 4.04 -13.55
C ASP A 71 -9.71 3.67 -13.64
N ARG A 72 -10.05 2.41 -13.34
CA ARG A 72 -11.44 1.93 -13.38
C ARG A 72 -12.26 2.58 -12.27
N PHE A 73 -11.70 2.69 -11.08
CA PHE A 73 -12.36 3.31 -9.93
C PHE A 73 -12.62 4.79 -10.20
N GLU A 74 -11.63 5.54 -10.68
CA GLU A 74 -11.77 6.96 -11.05
C GLU A 74 -12.84 7.17 -12.12
N ARG A 75 -12.85 6.35 -13.18
CA ARG A 75 -13.88 6.43 -14.23
C ARG A 75 -15.28 6.16 -13.67
N GLN A 76 -15.45 5.16 -12.81
CA GLN A 76 -16.74 4.85 -12.19
C GLN A 76 -17.18 5.98 -11.25
N MET A 77 -16.27 6.53 -10.46
CA MET A 77 -16.51 7.68 -9.59
C MET A 77 -16.93 8.92 -10.37
N ALA A 78 -16.29 9.20 -11.51
CA ALA A 78 -16.64 10.31 -12.38
C ALA A 78 -18.05 10.14 -12.97
N ILE A 79 -18.40 8.93 -13.45
CA ILE A 79 -19.75 8.63 -13.96
C ILE A 79 -20.78 8.79 -12.84
N PHE A 80 -20.47 8.31 -11.64
CA PHE A 80 -21.36 8.44 -10.49
C PHE A 80 -21.56 9.92 -10.09
N ALA A 81 -20.49 10.71 -10.04
CA ALA A 81 -20.55 12.14 -9.76
C ALA A 81 -21.40 12.89 -10.80
N ASP A 82 -21.23 12.60 -12.10
CA ASP A 82 -22.06 13.18 -13.18
C ASP A 82 -23.54 12.81 -13.01
N MET A 83 -23.85 11.55 -12.71
CA MET A 83 -25.23 11.12 -12.45
C MET A 83 -25.83 11.81 -11.22
N LEU A 84 -25.06 11.94 -10.13
CA LEU A 84 -25.49 12.64 -8.93
C LEU A 84 -25.76 14.12 -9.22
N GLN A 85 -24.87 14.80 -9.94
CA GLN A 85 -25.03 16.20 -10.31
C GLN A 85 -26.31 16.41 -11.13
N LYS A 86 -26.52 15.58 -12.17
CA LYS A 86 -27.73 15.63 -13.00
C LYS A 86 -29.01 15.37 -12.19
N SER A 87 -28.95 14.44 -11.23
CA SER A 87 -30.06 14.15 -10.33
C SER A 87 -30.39 15.36 -9.47
N MET A 88 -29.37 15.97 -8.85
CA MET A 88 -29.52 17.17 -8.03
C MET A 88 -30.08 18.34 -8.84
N ASP A 89 -29.57 18.58 -10.05
CA ASP A 89 -30.07 19.62 -10.94
C ASP A 89 -31.54 19.41 -11.28
N CYS A 90 -31.95 18.17 -11.58
CA CYS A 90 -33.34 17.82 -11.85
C CYS A 90 -34.24 18.07 -10.64
N ILE A 91 -33.81 17.65 -9.45
CA ILE A 91 -34.52 17.86 -8.19
C ILE A 91 -34.67 19.36 -7.92
N CYS A 92 -33.59 20.13 -8.00
CA CYS A 92 -33.60 21.58 -7.82
C CYS A 92 -34.56 22.25 -8.81
N GLN A 93 -34.51 21.89 -10.10
CA GLN A 93 -35.42 22.43 -11.11
C GLN A 93 -36.89 22.11 -10.81
N ASN A 94 -37.19 20.89 -10.36
CA ASN A 94 -38.56 20.51 -10.00
C ASN A 94 -39.05 21.32 -8.79
N PHE A 95 -38.20 21.52 -7.77
CA PHE A 95 -38.52 22.39 -6.65
C PHE A 95 -38.76 23.85 -7.09
N CYS A 96 -37.93 24.41 -7.97
CA CYS A 96 -38.16 25.75 -8.54
C CYS A 96 -39.56 25.86 -9.17
N LYS A 97 -39.97 24.86 -9.96
CA LYS A 97 -41.26 24.83 -10.66
C LYS A 97 -42.43 24.80 -9.66
N ILE A 98 -42.36 23.95 -8.64
CA ILE A 98 -43.38 23.86 -7.58
C ILE A 98 -43.51 25.20 -6.86
N ILE A 99 -42.39 25.79 -6.45
CA ILE A 99 -42.40 27.11 -5.78
C ILE A 99 -43.03 28.17 -6.69
N THR A 100 -42.70 28.16 -7.99
CA THR A 100 -43.29 29.08 -8.97
C THR A 100 -44.81 28.98 -9.00
N GLN A 101 -45.33 27.76 -8.98
CA GLN A 101 -46.77 27.48 -9.04
C GLN A 101 -47.49 27.80 -7.72
N CYS A 102 -46.82 27.67 -6.57
CA CYS A 102 -47.38 28.02 -5.26
C CYS A 102 -47.38 29.53 -4.97
N VAL A 103 -46.62 30.34 -5.71
CA VAL A 103 -46.61 31.79 -5.52
C VAL A 103 -47.85 32.41 -6.15
N ASP A 104 -48.72 32.95 -5.29
CA ASP A 104 -50.01 33.56 -5.61
C ASP A 104 -49.95 34.47 -6.86
N PRO A 105 -50.86 34.33 -7.85
CA PRO A 105 -50.90 35.18 -9.04
C PRO A 105 -50.92 36.67 -8.71
N GLY A 106 -51.55 37.07 -7.59
CA GLY A 106 -51.63 38.45 -7.11
C GLY A 106 -50.37 39.01 -6.44
N SER A 107 -49.32 38.21 -6.26
CA SER A 107 -48.06 38.69 -5.68
C SER A 107 -47.33 39.65 -6.63
N SER A 108 -46.81 40.75 -6.06
CA SER A 108 -46.10 41.81 -6.79
C SER A 108 -44.97 41.24 -7.67
N PRO A 109 -44.84 41.70 -8.94
CA PRO A 109 -43.78 41.27 -9.86
C PRO A 109 -42.37 41.39 -9.29
N VAL A 110 -42.15 42.35 -8.39
CA VAL A 110 -40.86 42.59 -7.73
C VAL A 110 -40.51 41.46 -6.75
N ARG A 111 -41.49 40.97 -5.97
CA ARG A 111 -41.29 39.89 -4.99
C ARG A 111 -41.07 38.55 -5.70
N LYS A 112 -41.80 38.30 -6.80
CA LYS A 112 -41.58 37.14 -7.69
C LYS A 112 -40.16 37.13 -8.28
N LYS A 113 -39.74 38.24 -8.91
CA LYS A 113 -38.39 38.34 -9.52
C LYS A 113 -37.27 38.09 -8.51
N LYS A 114 -37.38 38.65 -7.30
CA LYS A 114 -36.37 38.49 -6.24
C LYS A 114 -36.26 37.04 -5.74
N LEU A 115 -37.38 36.33 -5.66
CA LEU A 115 -37.39 34.92 -5.24
C LEU A 115 -36.73 34.02 -6.30
N PHE A 116 -37.05 34.21 -7.58
CA PHE A 116 -36.41 33.47 -8.67
C PHE A 116 -34.93 33.78 -8.85
N SER A 117 -34.51 35.05 -8.66
CA SER A 117 -33.09 35.41 -8.71
C SER A 117 -32.31 34.75 -7.59
N ASN A 118 -32.86 34.69 -6.38
CA ASN A 118 -32.22 34.04 -5.23
C ASN A 118 -32.08 32.52 -5.45
N LEU A 119 -33.12 31.87 -5.98
CA LEU A 119 -33.08 30.43 -6.26
C LEU A 119 -32.07 30.08 -7.35
N ARG A 120 -32.01 30.89 -8.41
CA ARG A 120 -31.02 30.75 -9.48
C ARG A 120 -29.59 30.99 -8.98
N GLN A 121 -29.40 31.97 -8.11
CA GLN A 121 -28.10 32.24 -7.47
C GLN A 121 -27.65 31.07 -6.58
N MET A 122 -28.57 30.46 -5.84
CA MET A 122 -28.30 29.31 -4.99
C MET A 122 -27.90 28.08 -5.82
N SER A 123 -28.59 27.83 -6.94
CA SER A 123 -28.23 26.80 -7.92
C SER A 123 -26.83 27.01 -8.50
N ASN A 124 -26.47 28.23 -8.89
CA ASN A 124 -25.15 28.53 -9.43
C ASN A 124 -24.02 28.46 -8.37
N SER A 125 -24.34 28.60 -7.09
CA SER A 125 -23.35 28.47 -6.01
C SER A 125 -22.98 27.02 -5.75
N ILE A 126 -23.91 26.08 -5.93
CA ILE A 126 -23.69 24.63 -5.79
C ILE A 126 -22.70 24.13 -6.85
N SER A 127 -22.77 24.63 -8.09
CA SER A 127 -21.83 24.27 -9.16
C SER A 127 -20.39 24.78 -8.95
N SER A 128 -20.13 25.65 -7.97
CA SER A 128 -18.79 26.20 -7.71
C SER A 128 -17.91 25.33 -6.80
N TRP A 129 -18.45 24.25 -6.24
CA TRP A 129 -17.70 23.34 -5.36
C TRP A 129 -16.63 22.52 -6.11
N ASP A 130 -16.71 22.45 -7.44
CA ASP A 130 -15.76 21.73 -8.32
C ASP A 130 -14.39 22.43 -8.46
N ALA A 131 -14.22 23.63 -7.90
CA ALA A 131 -12.97 24.39 -7.97
C ALA A 131 -12.14 24.36 -6.66
N GLY A 132 -12.57 23.59 -5.65
CA GLY A 132 -11.98 23.59 -4.31
C GLY A 132 -11.16 22.35 -3.99
N GLY A 133 -10.19 21.99 -4.83
CA GLY A 133 -9.12 21.09 -4.41
C GLY A 133 -8.28 21.81 -3.36
N SER A 134 -8.53 21.57 -2.07
CA SER A 134 -7.69 22.08 -0.99
C SER A 134 -6.27 21.53 -1.16
N GLN A 135 -5.30 22.43 -1.34
CA GLN A 135 -3.89 22.12 -1.09
C GLN A 135 -3.68 22.05 0.42
N ASP A 136 -4.10 20.96 1.03
CA ASP A 136 -3.54 20.57 2.31
C ASP A 136 -2.44 19.55 2.00
N THR A 137 -1.25 20.06 1.70
CA THR A 137 -0.01 19.30 1.83
C THR A 137 0.15 18.92 3.30
N GLU A 138 -0.39 17.76 3.68
CA GLU A 138 -0.07 17.11 4.94
C GLU A 138 1.40 16.68 4.89
N ASP A 139 2.21 17.41 5.66
CA ASP A 139 3.60 17.13 5.94
C ASP A 139 3.68 15.77 6.66
N MET A 140 4.16 14.75 5.95
CA MET A 140 4.29 13.39 6.48
C MET A 140 5.61 13.29 7.26
N PRO A 141 5.61 12.96 8.57
CA PRO A 141 6.86 12.77 9.31
C PRO A 141 7.55 11.49 8.82
N GLN A 142 8.80 11.63 8.40
CA GLN A 142 9.68 10.51 8.06
C GLN A 142 9.96 9.67 9.32
N CYS A 143 9.63 8.38 9.24
CA CYS A 143 10.17 7.32 10.08
C CYS A 143 10.88 6.31 9.17
#